data_AF-A0A7X9GYQ6-F1
#
_entry.id   AF-A0A7X9GYQ6-F1
#
_cell.length_a   1.000
_cell.length_b   1.000
_cell.length_c   1.000
_cell.angle_alpha   90.00
_cell.angle_beta   90.00
_cell.angle_gamma   90.00
#
_symmetry.space_group_name_H-M   'P 1'
#
loop_
_entity.id
_entity.type
_entity.pdbx_description
1 polymer ?
#
loop_
_entity_poly.entity_id
_entity_poly.type
_entity_poly.pdbx_seq_one_letter_code
_entity_poly.pdbx_strand_id
1 'polypeptide(L)' 'MMNWIFLLIGGLFEALFAFSLSKISASNGREMILWVLVFLGSVSLSMLMLYKAIDNGINVSVGYAVWSGLGATFTV' A
#
# COMPACT_ATOMS: atom_id res chain seq x y z
N MET A 1 6.62 19.19 4.28
CA MET A 1 6.72 18.77 2.85
C MET A 1 7.14 17.31 2.71
N MET A 2 8.10 16.81 3.51
CA MET A 2 8.56 15.40 3.51
C MET A 2 7.45 14.36 3.79
N ASN A 3 6.42 14.76 4.54
CA ASN A 3 5.34 13.94 5.09
C ASN A 3 4.38 13.40 4.00
N TRP A 4 4.14 14.19 2.96
CA TRP A 4 3.19 13.88 1.88
C TRP A 4 3.76 12.90 0.85
N ILE A 5 5.08 12.88 0.69
CA ILE A 5 5.78 11.91 -0.16
C ILE A 5 5.61 10.48 0.38
N PHE A 6 5.59 10.29 1.70
CA PHE A 6 5.29 8.99 2.30
C PHE A 6 3.86 8.52 2.00
N LEU A 7 2.87 9.41 1.99
CA LEU A 7 1.50 9.07 1.59
C LEU A 7 1.41 8.71 0.10
N LEU A 8 2.08 9.48 -0.76
CA LEU A 8 2.12 9.23 -2.20
C LEU A 8 2.68 7.85 -2.52
N ILE A 9 3.86 7.54 -1.97
CA ILE A 9 4.50 6.25 -2.20
C ILE A 9 3.72 5.13 -1.48
N GLY A 10 3.13 5.40 -0.30
CA GLY A 10 2.33 4.45 0.47
C GLY A 10 1.05 4.03 -0.26
N GLY A 11 0.36 4.97 -0.89
CA GLY A 11 -0.80 4.70 -1.75
C GLY A 11 -0.44 3.95 -3.04
N LEU A 12 0.76 4.18 -3.58
CA LEU A 12 1.30 3.42 -4.72
C LEU A 12 1.54 1.94 -4.36
N PHE A 13 2.02 1.68 -3.15
CA PHE A 13 2.13 0.32 -2.62
C PHE A 13 0.77 -0.35 -2.40
N GLU A 14 -0.31 0.42 -2.24
CA GLU A 14 -1.67 -0.10 -2.15
C GLU A 14 -2.08 -0.82 -3.43
N ALA A 15 -1.81 -0.19 -4.57
CA ALA A 15 -2.01 -0.80 -5.89
C ALA A 15 -1.16 -2.06 -6.08
N LEU A 16 0.07 -2.04 -5.58
CA LEU A 16 1.01 -3.17 -5.72
C LEU A 16 0.53 -4.41 -4.96
N PHE A 17 -0.01 -4.24 -3.75
CA PHE A 17 -0.55 -5.37 -3.00
C PHE A 17 -1.91 -5.82 -3.56
N ALA A 18 -2.76 -4.91 -4.05
CA ALA A 18 -4.02 -5.27 -4.72
C ALA A 18 -3.76 -6.08 -6.00
N PHE A 19 -2.75 -5.69 -6.77
CA PHE A 19 -2.27 -6.47 -7.91
C PHE A 19 -1.74 -7.84 -7.49
N SER A 20 -0.98 -7.90 -6.39
CA SER A 20 -0.48 -9.17 -5.84
C SER A 20 -1.63 -10.10 -5.43
N LEU A 21 -2.70 -9.59 -4.82
CA LEU A 21 -3.92 -10.36 -4.50
C LEU A 21 -4.58 -10.95 -5.76
N SER A 22 -4.67 -10.17 -6.84
CA SER A 22 -5.18 -10.65 -8.12
C SER A 22 -4.32 -11.80 -8.68
N LYS A 23 -2.98 -11.69 -8.58
CA LYS A 23 -2.04 -12.74 -8.96
C LYS A 23 -2.08 -13.97 -8.06
N ILE A 24 -2.30 -13.81 -6.75
CA ILE A 24 -2.48 -14.91 -5.81
C ILE A 24 -3.68 -15.76 -6.22
N SER A 25 -4.81 -15.13 -6.57
CA SER A 25 -6.01 -15.83 -7.03
C SER A 25 -5.85 -16.52 -8.38
N ALA A 26 -4.93 -16.04 -9.22
CA ALA A 26 -4.68 -16.57 -10.57
C ALA A 26 -3.52 -17.59 -10.65
N SER A 27 -2.79 -17.84 -9.56
CA SER A 27 -1.61 -18.73 -9.55
C SER A 27 -1.77 -19.86 -8.53
N ASN A 28 -1.22 -21.03 -8.83
CA ASN A 28 -1.27 -22.21 -7.97
C ASN A 28 0.13 -22.72 -7.62
N GLY A 29 0.31 -23.20 -6.39
CA GLY A 29 1.56 -23.84 -5.95
C GLY A 29 2.64 -22.83 -5.51
N ARG A 30 3.86 -22.96 -6.05
CA ARG A 30 5.02 -22.16 -5.60
C ARG A 30 4.93 -20.67 -5.98
N GLU A 31 4.30 -20.35 -7.10
CA GLU A 31 4.11 -18.97 -7.56
C GLU A 31 3.18 -18.18 -6.61
N MET A 32 2.14 -18.84 -6.08
CA MET A 32 1.25 -18.26 -5.08
C MET A 32 2.01 -17.81 -3.83
N ILE A 33 2.95 -18.63 -3.34
CA ILE A 33 3.75 -18.33 -2.14
C ILE A 33 4.65 -17.10 -2.39
N LEU A 34 5.24 -16.98 -3.59
CA LEU A 34 6.01 -15.80 -3.97
C LEU A 34 5.13 -14.54 -3.96
N TRP A 35 3.93 -14.60 -4.55
CA TRP A 35 3.01 -13.46 -4.54
C TRP A 35 2.49 -13.12 -3.14
N VAL A 36 2.31 -14.11 -2.25
CA VAL A 36 1.96 -13.89 -0.84
C VAL A 36 3.09 -13.16 -0.09
N LEU A 37 4.36 -13.52 -0.34
CA LEU A 37 5.50 -12.79 0.24
C LEU A 37 5.58 -11.35 -0.27
N VAL A 38 5.35 -11.13 -1.56
CA VAL A 38 5.29 -9.79 -2.16
C VAL A 38 4.13 -8.97 -1.57
N PHE A 39 2.97 -9.59 -1.37
CA PHE A 39 1.81 -8.99 -0.72
C PHE A 39 2.14 -8.54 0.71
N LEU A 40 2.70 -9.42 1.53
CA LEU A 40 3.09 -9.13 2.91
C LEU A 40 4.12 -8.00 2.99
N GLY A 41 5.14 -8.03 2.12
CA GLY A 41 6.14 -6.96 2.05
C GLY A 41 5.51 -5.61 1.66
N SER A 42 4.63 -5.63 0.66
CA SER A 42 3.98 -4.41 0.13
C SER A 42 3.01 -3.79 1.12
N VAL A 43 2.17 -4.60 1.78
CA VAL A 43 1.26 -4.15 2.84
C VAL A 43 2.04 -3.56 4.02
N SER A 44 3.09 -4.25 4.46
CA SER A 44 3.90 -3.80 5.58
C SER A 44 4.55 -2.45 5.28
N LEU A 45 5.09 -2.27 4.08
CA LEU A 45 5.71 -1.01 3.68
C LEU A 45 4.68 0.12 3.53
N SER A 46 3.52 -0.16 2.94
CA SER A 46 2.42 0.81 2.81
C SER A 46 1.97 1.33 4.18
N MET A 47 1.72 0.43 5.14
CA MET A 47 1.29 0.79 6.49
C MET A 47 2.39 1.54 7.27
N LEU A 48 3.65 1.15 7.13
CA LEU A 48 4.76 1.87 7.76
C LEU A 48 4.89 3.31 7.27
N MET A 49 4.60 3.55 5.99
CA MET A 49 4.68 4.87 5.39
C MET A 49 3.49 5.75 5.78
N LEU A 50 2.29 5.16 5.87
CA LEU A 50 1.12 5.83 6.47
C LEU A 50 1.42 6.25 7.91
N TYR A 51 1.95 5.32 8.72
CA TYR A 51 2.34 5.59 10.10
C TYR A 51 3.36 6.74 10.18
N LYS A 52 4.43 6.69 9.37
CA LYS A 52 5.42 7.77 9.32
C LYS A 52 4.82 9.12 8.91
N ALA A 53 3.86 9.13 7.99
CA ALA A 53 3.20 10.36 7.56
C ALA A 53 2.39 10.99 8.71
N ILE A 54 1.67 10.15 9.47
CA ILE A 54 0.88 10.56 10.64
C ILE A 54 1.80 11.05 11.76
N ASP A 55 2.83 10.28 12.09
CA ASP A 55 3.85 10.61 13.11
C ASP A 55 4.55 11.95 12.81
N ASN A 56 4.78 12.25 11.54
CA ASN A 56 5.33 13.54 11.09
C ASN A 56 4.33 14.71 11.09
N GLY A 57 3.17 14.56 11.74
CA GLY A 57 2.22 15.65 11.98
C GLY A 57 1.05 15.75 11.02
N ILE A 58 0.82 14.75 10.15
CA ILE A 58 -0.44 14.66 9.40
C ILE A 58 -1.53 14.11 10.33
N ASN A 59 -2.69 14.76 10.35
CA ASN A 59 -3.84 14.24 11.07
C ASN A 59 -4.28 12.89 10.48
N VAL A 60 -4.52 11.89 11.33
CA VAL A 60 -4.95 10.53 10.97
C VAL A 60 -6.04 10.53 9.89
N SER A 61 -7.10 11.35 10.05
CA SER A 61 -8.20 11.37 9.09
C SER A 61 -7.79 11.88 7.71
N VAL A 62 -6.90 12.88 7.65
CA VAL A 62 -6.38 13.42 6.38
C VAL A 62 -5.45 12.41 5.72
N GLY A 63 -4.56 11.79 6.51
CA GLY A 63 -3.65 10.76 6.03
C GLY A 63 -4.39 9.58 5.42
N TYR A 64 -5.40 9.05 6.11
CA TYR A 64 -6.24 7.96 5.62
C TYR A 64 -7.04 8.33 4.37
N ALA A 65 -7.67 9.51 4.34
CA ALA A 65 -8.45 9.95 3.19
C ALA A 65 -7.60 10.04 1.91
N VAL A 66 -6.38 10.58 2.02
CA VAL A 66 -5.45 10.70 0.90
C VAL A 66 -4.88 9.34 0.52
N TRP A 67 -4.49 8.52 1.50
CA TRP A 67 -3.97 7.18 1.26
C TRP A 67 -4.97 6.29 0.52
N SER A 68 -6.21 6.17 1.02
CA SER A 68 -7.25 5.40 0.33
C SER A 68 -7.67 6.02 -1.01
N GLY A 69 -7.66 7.35 -1.13
CA GLY A 69 -7.94 8.02 -2.41
C GLY A 69 -6.90 7.72 -3.49
N LEU A 70 -5.61 7.70 -3.12
CA LEU A 70 -4.53 7.30 -4.01
C LEU A 70 -4.64 5.84 -4.40
N GLY A 71 -4.84 4.95 -3.41
CA GLY A 71 -5.02 3.53 -3.66
C GLY A 71 -6.15 3.26 -4.66
N ALA A 72 -7.34 3.82 -4.43
CA ALA A 72 -8.46 3.73 -5.35
C ALA A 72 -8.10 4.19 -6.76
N THR A 73 -7.38 5.31 -6.91
CA THR A 73 -6.98 5.86 -8.21
C THR A 73 -6.01 4.96 -8.98
N PHE A 74 -5.14 4.23 -8.29
CA PHE A 74 -4.19 3.31 -8.93
C PHE A 74 -4.76 1.90 -9.14
N THR A 75 -5.84 1.53 -8.43
CA THR A 75 -6.48 0.22 -8.53
C THR A 75 -7.65 0.15 -9.51
N VAL A 76 -8.19 1.28 -9.95
CA VAL A 76 -9.21 1.36 -11.02
C VAL A 76 -8.60 1.16 -12.41
#